data_AF-A0A855KKU9-F1
#
_entry.id   AF-A0A855KKU9-F1
#
_cell.length_a   1.000
_cell.length_b   1.000
_cell.length_c   1.000
_cell.angle_alpha   90.00
_cell.angle_beta   90.00
_cell.angle_gamma   90.00
#
_symmetry.space_group_name_H-M   'P 1'
#
loop_
_entity.id
_entity.type
_entity.pdbx_description
1 polymer ?
#
loop_
_entity_poly.entity_id
_entity_poly.type
_entity_poly.pdbx_seq_one_letter_code
_entity_poly.pdbx_strand_id
1 'polypeptide(L)'
;MISYETNPIPKIALELLHSKDLVVSKILKMINYFYFLTSAVFLLMSCTDPKTKWSIAGVDVYGGLFVFCMFFYIPMMAFSFYYFVRALMNFFKYKRSHDGFSFLVSSVVGVVALYSFNHWVFSEIY
;
A
#
# COMPACT_ATOMS: atom_id res chain seq x y z
N MET A 1 35.74 -29.17 30.23
CA MET A 1 34.54 -28.37 30.54
C MET A 1 34.86 -26.95 30.09
N ILE A 2 34.51 -26.60 28.85
CA ILE A 2 34.92 -25.33 28.23
C ILE A 2 33.94 -24.26 28.74
N SER A 3 34.49 -23.31 29.50
CA SER A 3 33.78 -22.13 30.01
C SER A 3 33.23 -21.33 28.83
N TYR A 4 31.90 -21.26 28.70
CA TYR A 4 31.23 -20.31 27.80
C TYR A 4 31.32 -18.92 28.44
N GLU A 5 32.53 -18.38 28.45
CA GLU A 5 32.81 -17.01 28.85
C GLU A 5 32.19 -16.08 27.81
N THR A 6 31.03 -15.54 28.18
CA THR A 6 30.44 -14.26 27.74
C THR A 6 31.18 -13.54 26.61
N ASN A 7 30.97 -13.96 25.37
CA ASN A 7 31.31 -13.14 24.21
C ASN A 7 30.14 -12.16 23.97
N PRO A 8 30.32 -10.83 24.17
CA PRO A 8 29.24 -9.86 24.01
C PRO A 8 28.84 -9.63 22.54
N ILE A 9 29.73 -9.99 21.60
CA ILE A 9 29.56 -9.78 20.16
C ILE A 9 28.31 -10.48 19.60
N PRO A 10 28.04 -11.77 19.87
CA PRO A 10 26.82 -12.43 19.37
C PRO A 10 25.53 -11.85 19.98
N LYS A 11 25.54 -11.38 21.24
CA LYS A 11 24.35 -10.79 21.88
C LYS A 11 23.99 -9.43 21.26
N ILE A 12 24.98 -8.57 21.04
CA ILE A 12 24.80 -7.24 20.41
C ILE A 12 24.34 -7.40 18.96
N ALA A 13 24.90 -8.37 18.22
CA ALA A 13 24.48 -8.66 16.85
C ALA A 13 23.02 -9.14 16.78
N LEU A 14 22.57 -9.97 17.73
CA LEU A 14 21.20 -10.47 17.80
C LEU A 14 20.19 -9.35 18.13
N GLU A 15 20.52 -8.45 19.06
CA GLU A 15 19.65 -7.29 19.36
C GLU A 15 19.58 -6.29 18.21
N LEU A 16 20.69 -6.06 17.50
CA LEU A 16 20.71 -5.25 16.28
C LEU A 16 19.88 -5.88 15.16
N LEU A 17 19.92 -7.20 15.00
CA LEU A 17 19.11 -7.91 13.99
C LEU A 17 17.62 -7.79 14.31
N HIS A 18 17.24 -8.07 15.56
CA HIS A 18 15.85 -7.96 16.01
C HIS A 18 15.31 -6.53 15.91
N SER A 19 16.14 -5.53 16.23
CA SER A 19 15.80 -4.11 16.05
C SER A 19 15.56 -3.77 14.56
N LYS A 20 16.42 -4.25 13.66
CA LYS A 20 16.24 -4.05 12.21
C LYS A 20 14.97 -4.73 11.69
N ASP A 21 14.69 -5.96 12.08
CA ASP A 21 13.48 -6.69 11.66
C ASP A 21 12.20 -5.99 12.14
N LEU A 22 12.22 -5.45 13.36
CA LEU A 22 11.12 -4.67 13.92
C LEU A 22 10.89 -3.37 13.14
N VAL A 23 11.97 -2.67 12.80
CA VAL A 23 11.91 -1.44 11.97
C VAL A 23 11.37 -1.76 10.57
N VAL A 24 11.89 -2.79 9.91
CA VAL A 24 11.43 -3.22 8.57
C VAL A 24 9.95 -3.60 8.61
N SER A 25 9.51 -4.36 9.61
CA SER A 25 8.10 -4.71 9.80
C SER A 25 7.21 -3.48 9.99
N LYS A 26 7.66 -2.50 10.77
CA LYS A 26 6.93 -1.23 11.00
C LYS A 26 6.83 -0.40 9.72
N ILE A 27 7.91 -0.29 8.95
CA ILE A 27 7.92 0.41 7.66
C ILE A 27 6.96 -0.28 6.69
N LEU A 28 6.98 -1.61 6.61
CA LEU A 28 6.08 -2.37 5.73
C LEU A 28 4.61 -2.12 6.07
N LYS A 29 4.27 -2.09 7.37
CA LYS A 29 2.91 -1.74 7.83
C LYS A 29 2.55 -0.32 7.41
N MET A 30 3.45 0.63 7.57
CA MET A 30 3.23 2.03 7.20
C MET A 30 2.98 2.19 5.69
N ILE A 31 3.73 1.47 4.85
CA ILE A 31 3.52 1.44 3.39
C ILE A 31 2.15 0.83 3.05
N ASN A 32 1.75 -0.26 3.70
CA ASN A 32 0.43 -0.86 3.49
C ASN A 32 -0.69 0.13 3.87
N TYR A 33 -0.59 0.82 5.00
CA TYR A 33 -1.56 1.85 5.38
C TYR A 33 -1.63 2.98 4.36
N PHE A 34 -0.49 3.44 3.87
CA PHE A 34 -0.42 4.45 2.82
C PHE A 34 -1.09 3.99 1.52
N TYR A 35 -0.86 2.73 1.12
CA TYR A 35 -1.51 2.12 -0.05
C TYR A 35 -3.03 2.07 0.10
N PHE A 36 -3.55 1.65 1.26
CA PHE A 36 -5.00 1.62 1.52
C PHE A 36 -5.61 3.03 1.58
N LEU A 37 -4.91 3.97 2.22
CA LEU A 37 -5.34 5.36 2.28
C LEU A 37 -5.41 5.98 0.88
N THR A 38 -4.39 5.75 0.06
CA THR A 38 -4.35 6.21 -1.32
C THR A 38 -5.49 5.58 -2.13
N SER A 39 -5.70 4.27 -2.01
CA SER A 39 -6.83 3.56 -2.67
C SER A 39 -8.20 4.11 -2.25
N ALA A 40 -8.37 4.46 -0.98
CA ALA A 40 -9.58 5.10 -0.49
C ALA A 40 -9.79 6.50 -1.11
N VAL A 41 -8.72 7.28 -1.30
CA VAL A 41 -8.79 8.59 -1.98
C VAL A 41 -9.18 8.41 -3.45
N PHE A 42 -8.63 7.43 -4.16
CA PHE A 42 -9.03 7.09 -5.54
C PHE A 42 -10.52 6.76 -5.64
N LEU A 43 -11.02 5.91 -4.73
CA LEU A 43 -12.44 5.56 -4.67
C LEU A 43 -13.32 6.76 -4.30
N LEU A 44 -12.89 7.58 -3.34
CA LEU A 44 -13.61 8.77 -2.93
C LEU A 44 -13.77 9.73 -4.11
N MET A 45 -12.69 10.00 -4.86
CA MET A 45 -12.76 10.84 -6.05
C MET A 45 -13.69 10.25 -7.11
N SER A 46 -13.66 8.93 -7.32
CA SER A 46 -14.55 8.23 -8.26
C SER A 46 -16.03 8.34 -7.90
N CYS A 47 -16.34 8.47 -6.62
CA CYS A 47 -17.71 8.63 -6.11
C CYS A 47 -18.14 10.10 -5.99
N THR A 48 -17.24 11.05 -6.25
CA THR A 48 -17.52 12.47 -6.09
C THR A 48 -17.88 13.07 -7.43
N ASP A 49 -18.98 13.83 -7.47
CA ASP A 49 -19.39 14.54 -8.68
C ASP A 49 -18.33 15.57 -9.10
N PRO A 50 -17.84 15.56 -10.35
CA PRO A 50 -16.81 16.51 -10.79
C PRO A 50 -17.28 17.96 -10.82
N LYS A 51 -18.59 18.19 -10.72
CA LYS A 51 -19.21 19.51 -10.63
C LYS A 51 -19.25 20.04 -9.19
N THR A 52 -18.88 19.25 -8.19
CA THR A 52 -18.85 19.69 -6.79
C THR A 52 -17.60 20.51 -6.51
N LYS A 53 -17.80 21.78 -6.10
CA LYS A 53 -16.71 22.66 -5.68
C LYS A 53 -16.36 22.38 -4.22
N TRP A 54 -15.31 21.60 -3.96
CA TRP A 54 -14.79 21.45 -2.60
C TRP A 54 -13.73 22.53 -2.35
N SER A 55 -14.19 23.65 -1.79
CA SER A 55 -13.29 24.69 -1.31
C SER A 55 -13.32 24.78 0.21
N ILE A 56 -12.17 24.57 0.85
CA ILE A 56 -11.99 24.76 2.29
C ILE A 56 -11.12 26.00 2.46
N ALA A 57 -11.64 27.03 3.14
CA ALA A 57 -10.95 28.29 3.38
C ALA A 57 -10.43 28.98 2.09
N GLY A 58 -11.14 28.82 0.96
CA GLY A 58 -10.75 29.41 -0.33
C GLY A 58 -9.73 28.61 -1.13
N VAL A 59 -9.26 27.47 -0.61
CA VAL A 59 -8.35 26.56 -1.33
C VAL A 59 -9.17 25.51 -2.08
N ASP A 60 -8.88 25.29 -3.36
CA ASP A 60 -9.47 24.22 -4.15
C ASP A 60 -8.87 22.87 -3.75
N VAL A 61 -9.57 22.17 -2.86
CA VAL A 61 -9.15 20.87 -2.33
C VAL A 61 -9.40 19.77 -3.37
N TYR A 62 -10.45 19.92 -4.17
CA TYR A 62 -10.82 18.95 -5.19
C TYR A 62 -9.73 18.85 -6.27
N GLY A 63 -9.34 19.99 -6.84
CA GLY A 63 -8.27 20.04 -7.83
C GLY A 63 -6.94 19.47 -7.29
N GLY A 64 -6.61 19.79 -6.03
CA GLY A 64 -5.43 19.26 -5.36
C GLY A 64 -5.45 17.73 -5.22
N LEU A 65 -6.58 17.16 -4.78
CA LEU A 65 -6.75 15.71 -4.67
C LEU A 65 -6.71 15.02 -6.04
N PHE A 66 -7.23 15.67 -7.08
CA PHE A 66 -7.21 15.11 -8.44
C PHE A 66 -5.78 14.99 -8.98
N VAL A 67 -4.97 16.05 -8.83
CA VAL A 67 -3.56 16.03 -9.22
C VAL A 67 -2.78 15.00 -8.41
N PHE A 68 -3.07 14.88 -7.11
CA PHE A 68 -2.51 13.85 -6.26
C PHE A 68 -2.82 12.44 -6.80
N CYS A 69 -4.08 12.15 -7.13
CA CYS A 69 -4.47 10.87 -7.73
C CYS A 69 -3.73 10.62 -9.06
N MET A 70 -3.63 11.61 -9.94
CA MET A 70 -2.91 11.47 -11.21
C MET A 70 -1.43 11.12 -11.02
N PHE A 71 -0.76 11.80 -10.07
CA PHE A 71 0.64 11.53 -9.76
C PHE A 71 0.85 10.12 -9.19
N PHE A 72 -0.04 9.68 -8.29
CA PHE A 72 0.07 8.37 -7.64
C PHE A 72 -0.53 7.21 -8.44
N TYR A 73 -1.18 7.46 -9.58
CA TYR A 73 -1.81 6.43 -10.40
C TYR A 73 -0.82 5.36 -10.88
N ILE A 74 0.29 5.78 -11.50
CA ILE A 74 1.34 4.87 -12.01
C ILE A 74 2.02 4.11 -10.85
N PRO A 75 2.49 4.78 -9.77
CA PRO A 75 3.00 4.07 -8.60
C PRO A 75 2.02 3.04 -8.04
N MET A 76 0.73 3.39 -7.90
CA MET A 76 -0.28 2.46 -7.40
C MET A 76 -0.46 1.24 -8.29
N MET A 77 -0.42 1.42 -9.61
CA MET A 77 -0.52 0.33 -10.56
C MET A 77 0.65 -0.66 -10.40
N ALA A 78 1.87 -0.15 -10.23
CA ALA A 78 3.05 -0.98 -9.96
C ALA A 78 2.93 -1.73 -8.62
N PHE A 79 2.47 -1.07 -7.55
CA PHE A 79 2.24 -1.71 -6.25
C PHE A 79 1.16 -2.79 -6.31
N SER A 80 0.03 -2.52 -6.95
CA SER A 80 -1.06 -3.49 -7.10
C SER A 80 -0.61 -4.74 -7.86
N PHE A 81 0.16 -4.56 -8.95
CA PHE A 81 0.78 -5.65 -9.69
C PHE A 81 1.79 -6.43 -8.84
N TYR A 82 2.63 -5.74 -8.06
CA TYR A 82 3.56 -6.39 -7.14
C TYR A 82 2.83 -7.27 -6.11
N TYR A 83 1.76 -6.76 -5.48
CA TYR A 83 0.95 -7.55 -4.55
C TYR A 83 0.30 -8.75 -5.24
N PHE A 84 -0.15 -8.60 -6.49
CA PHE A 84 -0.70 -9.70 -7.28
C PHE A 84 0.32 -10.81 -7.54
N VAL A 85 1.51 -10.46 -8.02
CA VAL A 85 2.59 -11.42 -8.28
C VAL A 85 3.01 -12.11 -6.99
N ARG A 86 3.13 -11.36 -5.89
CA ARG A 86 3.47 -11.91 -4.57
C ARG A 86 2.39 -12.85 -4.03
N ALA A 87 1.12 -12.50 -4.23
CA ALA A 87 -0.01 -13.35 -3.89
C ALA A 87 0.03 -14.66 -4.68
N LEU A 88 0.26 -14.60 -6.01
CA LEU A 88 0.43 -15.78 -6.86
C LEU A 88 1.59 -16.66 -6.37
N MET A 89 2.76 -16.09 -6.12
CA MET A 89 3.92 -16.83 -5.61
C MET A 89 3.59 -17.53 -4.29
N ASN A 90 2.90 -16.87 -3.37
CA ASN A 90 2.49 -17.47 -2.10
C ASN A 90 1.43 -18.56 -2.29
N PHE A 91 0.52 -18.40 -3.25
CA PHE A 91 -0.49 -19.40 -3.57
C PHE A 91 0.13 -20.68 -4.16
N PHE A 92 1.14 -20.54 -5.02
CA PHE A 92 1.88 -21.67 -5.58
C PHE A 92 2.81 -22.33 -4.57
N LYS A 93 3.42 -21.55 -3.66
CA LYS A 93 4.44 -22.05 -2.72
C LYS A 93 3.87 -22.61 -1.41
N TYR A 94 2.75 -22.07 -0.93
CA TYR A 94 2.08 -22.50 0.29
C TYR A 94 0.56 -22.60 0.06
N LYS A 95 0.08 -23.83 -0.17
CA LYS A 95 -1.32 -24.15 -0.48
C LYS A 95 -2.35 -23.70 0.58
N ARG A 96 -1.91 -23.18 1.72
CA ARG A 96 -2.76 -22.79 2.86
C ARG A 96 -2.11 -21.74 3.78
N SER A 97 -1.65 -20.63 3.22
CA SER A 97 -1.24 -19.49 4.06
C SER A 97 -2.30 -18.38 4.02
N HIS A 98 -2.87 -18.08 5.19
CA HIS A 98 -3.75 -16.93 5.43
C HIS A 98 -3.13 -15.61 4.94
N ASP A 99 -1.80 -15.54 4.90
CA ASP A 99 -1.06 -14.39 4.38
C ASP A 99 -1.25 -14.20 2.87
N GLY A 100 -1.37 -15.29 2.10
CA GLY A 100 -1.63 -15.24 0.65
C GLY A 100 -2.99 -14.62 0.32
N PHE A 101 -4.00 -14.88 1.14
CA PHE A 101 -5.33 -14.28 0.99
C PHE A 101 -5.32 -12.78 1.27
N SER A 102 -4.59 -12.33 2.30
CA SER A 102 -4.43 -10.90 2.61
C SER A 102 -3.79 -10.12 1.46
N PHE A 103 -2.79 -10.70 0.80
CA PHE A 103 -2.18 -10.10 -0.39
C PHE A 103 -3.11 -10.07 -1.60
N LEU A 104 -3.95 -11.10 -1.81
CA LEU A 104 -4.98 -11.09 -2.84
C LEU A 104 -6.00 -9.97 -2.62
N VAL A 105 -6.55 -9.86 -1.41
CA VAL A 105 -7.50 -8.78 -1.07
C VAL A 105 -6.86 -7.41 -1.32
N SER A 106 -5.61 -7.23 -0.92
CA SER A 106 -4.88 -5.96 -1.12
C SER A 106 -4.68 -5.64 -2.61
N SER A 107 -4.40 -6.65 -3.43
CA SER A 107 -4.31 -6.50 -4.88
C SER A 107 -5.66 -6.11 -5.49
N VAL A 108 -6.74 -6.84 -5.16
CA VAL A 108 -8.10 -6.58 -5.66
C VAL A 108 -8.56 -5.16 -5.31
N VAL A 109 -8.35 -4.72 -4.08
CA VAL A 109 -8.71 -3.35 -3.65
C VAL A 109 -8.00 -2.30 -4.50
N GLY A 110 -6.69 -2.48 -4.77
CA GLY A 110 -5.96 -1.54 -5.61
C GLY A 110 -6.42 -1.53 -7.06
N VAL A 111 -6.69 -2.71 -7.65
CA VAL A 111 -7.20 -2.81 -9.04
C VAL A 111 -8.57 -2.16 -9.16
N VAL A 112 -9.49 -2.43 -8.22
CA VAL A 112 -10.82 -1.83 -8.22
C VAL A 112 -10.74 -0.31 -8.05
N ALA A 113 -9.92 0.18 -7.13
CA ALA A 113 -9.74 1.63 -6.94
C ALA A 113 -9.19 2.32 -8.21
N LEU A 114 -8.17 1.73 -8.84
CA LEU A 114 -7.59 2.24 -10.09
C LEU A 114 -8.59 2.19 -11.25
N TYR A 115 -9.35 1.10 -11.37
CA TYR A 115 -10.35 0.94 -12.41
C TYR A 115 -11.50 1.94 -12.26
N SER A 116 -12.07 2.05 -11.06
CA SER A 116 -13.15 3.01 -10.77
C SER A 116 -12.72 4.45 -11.05
N PHE A 117 -11.51 4.82 -10.65
CA PHE A 117 -11.00 6.16 -10.93
C PHE A 117 -10.80 6.38 -12.42
N ASN A 118 -10.20 5.43 -13.12
CA ASN A 118 -9.98 5.53 -14.55
C ASN A 118 -11.30 5.67 -15.32
N HIS A 119 -12.28 4.81 -14.99
CA HIS A 119 -13.62 4.87 -15.59
C HIS A 119 -14.29 6.21 -15.31
N TRP A 120 -14.23 6.69 -14.08
CA TRP A 120 -14.80 7.98 -13.70
C TRP A 120 -14.13 9.15 -14.45
N VAL A 121 -12.80 9.17 -14.55
CA VAL A 121 -12.07 10.18 -15.34
C VAL A 121 -12.52 10.18 -16.80
N PHE A 122 -12.64 9.02 -17.43
CA PHE A 122 -13.05 8.95 -18.84
C PHE A 122 -14.54 9.15 -19.08
N SER A 123 -15.39 8.93 -18.08
CA SER A 123 -16.84 9.05 -18.23
C SER A 123 -17.37 10.44 -17.89
N GLU A 124 -16.74 11.12 -16.93
CA GLU A 124 -17.30 12.33 -16.34
C GLU A 124 -16.42 13.59 -16.57
N ILE A 125 -15.14 13.41 -16.91
CA ILE A 125 -14.20 14.53 -17.16
C ILE A 125 -13.93 14.73 -18.66
N TYR A 126 -13.74 13.64 -19.41
CA TYR A 126 -13.52 13.64 -20.86
C TYR A 126 -14.80 13.33 -21.64
#